data_AF-A0AAD4K3J0-F1
#
_entry.id   AF-A0AAD4K3J0-F1
#
_cell.length_a   1.000
_cell.length_b   1.000
_cell.length_c   1.000
_cell.angle_alpha   90.00
_cell.angle_beta   90.00
_cell.angle_gamma   90.00
#
_symmetry.space_group_name_H-M   'P 1'
#
loop_
_entity.id
_entity.type
_entity.pdbx_description
1 polymer ?
#
loop_
_entity_poly.entity_id
_entity_poly.type
_entity_poly.pdbx_seq_one_letter_code
_entity_poly.pdbx_strand_id
1 'polypeptide(L)'
;MGKVCTHCRDLFAEEATNTWAAWWHDDTPAFYKDVSEMTVYDCNKLKHLLELEVAALHPNKAIPSKSFHFKLWQKVLLICIYVGIIVAIILICRYWKLGRREKDRPVDEEKEESNRSKVSKKEPTPLPEDEPPRVEKRRRTSLKGWMRYRCRPVFLHNEASLRRQQAKYREKELLREAYTRQNIEKWTKAREKVEKKRRERESVQETNANENRQAKA
;
A
#
# COMPACT_ATOMS: atom_id res chain seq x y z
N MET A 1 -29.48 -42.98 19.90
CA MET A 1 -29.37 -41.60 19.39
C MET A 1 -29.25 -40.54 20.49
N GLY A 2 -30.01 -40.62 21.60
CA GLY A 2 -29.97 -39.58 22.65
C GLY A 2 -28.57 -39.27 23.23
N LYS A 3 -27.71 -40.28 23.42
CA LYS A 3 -26.34 -40.12 23.95
C LYS A 3 -25.43 -39.25 23.07
N VAL A 4 -25.58 -39.32 21.74
CA VAL A 4 -24.79 -38.53 20.79
C VAL A 4 -25.26 -37.07 20.81
N CYS A 5 -26.58 -36.87 20.87
CA CYS A 5 -27.16 -35.52 20.95
C CYS A 5 -26.78 -34.80 22.26
N THR A 6 -26.75 -35.51 23.39
CA THR A 6 -26.30 -34.93 24.67
C THR A 6 -24.82 -34.59 24.63
N HIS A 7 -23.98 -35.48 24.10
CA HIS A 7 -22.54 -35.25 24.00
C HIS A 7 -22.19 -34.07 23.08
N CYS A 8 -22.79 -34.00 21.88
CA CYS A 8 -22.60 -32.84 21.00
C CYS A 8 -23.04 -31.53 21.67
N ARG A 9 -24.13 -31.54 22.45
CA ARG A 9 -24.61 -30.34 23.16
C ARG A 9 -23.60 -29.86 24.20
N ASP A 10 -22.99 -30.78 24.93
CA ASP A 10 -22.00 -30.46 25.95
C ASP A 10 -20.70 -29.95 25.30
N LEU A 11 -20.26 -30.55 24.19
CA LEU A 11 -19.13 -30.06 23.40
C LEU A 11 -19.35 -28.64 22.84
N PHE A 12 -20.57 -28.31 22.36
CA PHE A 12 -20.88 -26.95 21.91
C PHE A 12 -20.89 -25.93 23.06
N ALA A 13 -21.25 -26.34 24.28
CA ALA A 13 -21.19 -25.48 25.45
C ALA A 13 -19.74 -25.19 25.85
N GLU A 14 -18.85 -26.16 25.69
CA GLU A 14 -17.42 -26.05 26.00
C GLU A 14 -16.64 -25.26 24.92
N GLU A 15 -16.93 -25.47 23.64
CA GLU A 15 -16.30 -24.78 22.49
C GLU A 15 -16.52 -23.26 22.51
N ALA A 16 -17.67 -22.80 23.02
CA ALA A 16 -17.97 -21.38 23.18
C ALA A 16 -16.93 -20.64 24.05
N THR A 17 -16.19 -21.39 24.87
CA THR A 17 -15.12 -20.87 25.73
C THR A 17 -13.71 -21.01 25.13
N ASN A 18 -13.49 -21.93 24.19
CA ASN A 18 -12.18 -22.28 23.64
C ASN A 18 -12.15 -22.28 22.11
N THR A 19 -12.21 -21.09 21.50
CA THR A 19 -12.14 -20.88 20.04
C THR A 19 -10.86 -21.38 19.36
N TRP A 20 -9.81 -21.69 20.13
CA TRP A 20 -8.52 -22.15 19.62
C TRP A 20 -8.46 -23.67 19.35
N ALA A 21 -9.34 -24.46 19.96
CA ALA A 21 -9.40 -25.92 19.74
C ALA A 21 -9.92 -26.28 18.34
N ALA A 22 -10.72 -25.40 17.73
CA ALA A 22 -11.26 -25.55 16.37
C ALA A 22 -10.21 -25.57 15.25
N TRP A 23 -8.94 -25.23 15.51
CA TRP A 23 -7.94 -25.00 14.44
C TRP A 23 -7.08 -26.22 14.08
N TRP A 24 -7.12 -27.29 14.87
CA TRP A 24 -6.39 -28.53 14.59
C TRP A 24 -7.38 -29.61 14.14
N HIS A 25 -7.55 -29.75 12.82
CA HIS A 25 -8.41 -30.77 12.24
C HIS A 25 -7.66 -32.10 12.08
N ASP A 26 -8.19 -33.16 12.69
CA ASP A 26 -7.82 -34.54 12.34
C ASP A 26 -8.62 -34.99 11.11
N ASP A 27 -7.92 -35.37 10.04
CA ASP A 27 -8.48 -35.86 8.76
C ASP A 27 -9.14 -37.26 8.86
N THR A 28 -9.30 -37.81 10.06
CA THR A 28 -9.85 -39.15 10.24
C THR A 28 -11.38 -39.14 10.11
N PRO A 29 -11.96 -39.95 9.20
CA PRO A 29 -13.40 -39.93 8.95
C PRO A 29 -14.19 -40.40 10.18
N ALA A 30 -15.21 -39.62 10.55
CA ALA A 30 -16.08 -39.78 11.74
C ALA A 30 -16.72 -41.16 11.93
N PHE A 31 -16.69 -42.02 10.91
CA PHE A 31 -17.30 -43.36 10.95
C PHE A 31 -16.55 -44.36 11.84
N TYR A 32 -15.29 -44.08 12.18
CA TYR A 32 -14.44 -44.96 12.99
C TYR A 32 -14.15 -44.43 14.39
N LYS A 33 -14.72 -43.29 14.78
CA LYS A 33 -14.49 -42.69 16.10
C LYS A 33 -15.58 -43.11 17.07
N ASP A 34 -15.16 -43.49 18.27
CA ASP A 34 -16.08 -43.75 19.36
C ASP A 34 -16.75 -42.42 19.80
N VAL A 35 -17.92 -42.50 20.45
CA VAL A 35 -18.72 -41.29 20.78
C VAL A 35 -17.91 -40.27 21.60
N SER A 36 -16.93 -40.70 22.39
CA SER A 36 -16.04 -39.85 23.20
C SER A 36 -14.95 -39.13 22.41
N GLU A 37 -14.64 -39.56 21.20
CA GLU A 37 -13.61 -38.98 20.32
C GLU A 37 -14.21 -38.06 19.25
N MET A 38 -15.53 -37.86 19.30
CA MET A 38 -16.26 -37.09 18.31
C MET A 38 -16.00 -35.59 18.51
N THR A 39 -15.46 -34.94 17.50
CA THR A 39 -15.13 -33.51 17.58
C THR A 39 -16.35 -32.64 17.26
N VAL A 40 -16.28 -31.34 17.61
CA VAL A 40 -17.33 -30.37 17.27
C VAL A 40 -17.54 -30.27 15.75
N TYR A 41 -16.48 -30.47 14.98
CA TYR A 41 -16.57 -30.53 13.51
C TYR A 41 -17.44 -31.71 13.05
N ASP A 42 -17.27 -32.88 13.65
CA ASP A 42 -18.06 -34.07 13.31
C ASP A 42 -19.53 -33.87 13.69
N CYS A 43 -19.83 -33.23 14.82
CA CYS A 43 -21.19 -32.85 15.21
C CYS A 43 -21.80 -31.83 14.23
N ASN A 44 -21.04 -30.84 13.75
CA ASN A 44 -21.50 -29.88 12.75
C ASN A 44 -21.75 -30.54 11.38
N LYS A 45 -20.87 -31.46 10.98
CA LYS A 45 -21.03 -32.24 9.75
C LYS A 45 -22.26 -33.14 9.83
N LEU A 46 -22.47 -33.80 10.97
CA LEU A 46 -23.66 -34.61 11.22
C LEU A 46 -24.92 -33.75 11.17
N LYS A 47 -24.92 -32.58 11.82
CA LYS A 47 -26.02 -31.61 11.76
C LYS A 47 -26.32 -31.21 10.32
N HIS A 48 -25.30 -30.91 9.52
CA HIS A 48 -25.48 -30.51 8.13
C HIS A 48 -26.02 -31.65 7.27
N LEU A 49 -25.53 -32.88 7.44
CA LEU A 49 -26.05 -34.06 6.75
C LEU A 49 -27.50 -34.34 7.15
N LEU A 50 -27.84 -34.16 8.43
CA LEU A 50 -29.20 -34.32 8.93
C LEU A 50 -30.13 -33.21 8.41
N GLU A 51 -29.65 -31.97 8.29
CA GLU A 51 -30.37 -30.88 7.63
C GLU A 51 -30.60 -31.17 6.14
N LEU A 52 -29.62 -31.76 5.45
CA LEU A 52 -29.74 -32.16 4.04
C LEU A 52 -30.74 -33.32 3.87
N GLU A 53 -30.71 -34.31 4.74
CA GLU A 53 -31.63 -35.45 4.73
C GLU A 53 -33.06 -35.01 5.08
N VAL A 54 -33.23 -34.17 6.10
CA VAL A 54 -34.51 -33.56 6.46
C VAL A 54 -35.04 -32.66 5.34
N ALA A 55 -34.18 -31.92 4.65
CA ALA A 55 -34.56 -31.12 3.48
C ALA A 55 -34.96 -31.98 2.29
N ALA A 56 -34.35 -33.14 2.09
CA ALA A 56 -34.71 -34.11 1.06
C ALA A 56 -36.04 -34.83 1.38
N LEU A 57 -36.29 -35.14 2.66
CA LEU A 57 -37.52 -35.81 3.13
C LEU A 57 -38.73 -34.86 3.21
N HIS A 58 -38.52 -33.56 3.46
CA HIS A 58 -39.58 -32.54 3.51
C HIS A 58 -39.34 -31.39 2.52
N PRO A 59 -39.48 -31.62 1.20
CA PRO A 59 -39.36 -30.55 0.19
C PRO A 59 -40.44 -29.46 0.33
N ASN A 60 -41.56 -29.76 1.02
CA ASN A 60 -42.72 -28.87 1.16
C ASN A 60 -42.74 -28.01 2.44
N LYS A 61 -41.73 -28.09 3.31
CA LYS A 61 -41.51 -27.06 4.35
C LYS A 61 -40.53 -26.00 3.85
N ALA A 62 -40.76 -25.52 2.63
CA ALA A 62 -40.13 -24.32 2.13
C ALA A 62 -40.50 -23.16 3.07
N ILE A 63 -39.48 -22.72 3.82
CA ILE A 63 -39.47 -21.53 4.66
C ILE A 63 -40.15 -20.38 3.88
N PRO A 64 -41.15 -19.71 4.46
CA PRO A 64 -41.99 -18.76 3.74
C PRO A 64 -41.11 -17.60 3.27
N SER A 65 -41.12 -17.35 1.95
CA SER A 65 -40.87 -16.12 1.15
C SER A 65 -40.17 -14.85 1.72
N LYS A 66 -40.03 -14.64 3.03
CA LYS A 66 -39.33 -13.54 3.69
C LYS A 66 -37.80 -13.56 3.51
N SER A 67 -37.20 -14.72 3.26
CA SER A 67 -35.74 -14.86 3.10
C SER A 67 -35.20 -14.25 1.81
N PHE A 68 -36.01 -14.17 0.75
CA PHE A 68 -35.61 -13.55 -0.52
C PHE A 68 -35.50 -12.04 -0.41
N HIS A 69 -36.46 -11.38 0.27
CA HIS A 69 -36.38 -9.95 0.53
C HIS A 69 -35.16 -9.62 1.39
N PHE A 70 -34.91 -10.38 2.47
CA PHE A 70 -33.75 -10.13 3.32
C PHE A 70 -32.42 -10.26 2.55
N LYS A 71 -32.28 -11.29 1.69
CA LYS A 71 -31.09 -11.46 0.84
C LYS A 71 -30.93 -10.34 -0.20
N LEU A 72 -32.02 -9.84 -0.79
CA LEU A 72 -31.99 -8.71 -1.72
C LEU A 72 -31.58 -7.41 -1.02
N TRP A 73 -32.19 -7.11 0.13
CA TRP A 73 -31.85 -5.93 0.94
C TRP A 73 -30.40 -5.98 1.42
N GLN A 74 -29.89 -7.15 1.81
CA GLN A 74 -28.48 -7.33 2.17
C GLN A 74 -27.53 -7.01 1.00
N LYS A 75 -27.86 -7.46 -0.23
CA LYS A 75 -27.07 -7.13 -1.43
C LYS A 75 -27.11 -5.64 -1.74
N VAL A 76 -28.28 -5.00 -1.65
CA VAL A 76 -28.44 -3.56 -1.87
C VAL A 76 -27.62 -2.77 -0.85
N LEU A 77 -27.68 -3.15 0.43
CA LEU A 77 -26.90 -2.52 1.50
C LEU A 77 -25.38 -2.63 1.23
N LEU A 78 -24.92 -3.80 0.79
CA LEU A 78 -23.51 -4.02 0.44
C LEU A 78 -23.07 -3.12 -0.74
N ILE A 79 -23.91 -3.00 -1.77
CA ILE A 79 -23.65 -2.09 -2.91
C ILE A 79 -23.58 -0.63 -2.43
N CYS A 80 -24.49 -0.20 -1.57
CA CYS A 80 -24.48 1.15 -0.99
C CYS A 80 -23.19 1.44 -0.22
N ILE A 81 -22.71 0.48 0.59
CA ILE A 81 -21.43 0.60 1.31
C ILE A 81 -20.26 0.75 0.34
N TYR A 82 -20.19 -0.09 -0.70
CA TYR A 82 -19.13 -0.01 -1.72
C TYR A 82 -19.13 1.35 -2.45
N VAL A 83 -20.31 1.85 -2.83
CA VAL A 83 -20.44 3.17 -3.46
C VAL A 83 -19.99 4.27 -2.50
N GLY A 84 -20.36 4.19 -1.22
CA GLY A 84 -19.91 5.12 -0.18
C GLY A 84 -18.38 5.17 -0.04
N ILE A 85 -17.72 4.01 -0.03
CA ILE A 85 -16.25 3.89 0.03
C ILE A 85 -15.61 4.55 -1.20
N ILE A 86 -16.14 4.27 -2.41
CA ILE A 86 -15.62 4.87 -3.64
C ILE A 86 -15.74 6.39 -3.62
N VAL A 87 -16.89 6.92 -3.18
CA VAL A 87 -17.10 8.37 -3.04
C VAL A 87 -16.14 8.96 -2.00
N ALA A 88 -15.95 8.31 -0.87
CA ALA A 88 -15.00 8.74 0.16
C ALA A 88 -13.56 8.78 -0.38
N ILE A 89 -13.11 7.76 -1.11
CA ILE A 89 -11.80 7.73 -1.76
C ILE A 89 -11.66 8.89 -2.75
N ILE A 90 -12.68 9.17 -3.56
CA ILE A 90 -12.67 10.29 -4.51
C ILE A 90 -12.55 11.62 -3.76
N LEU A 91 -13.28 11.80 -2.66
CA LEU A 91 -13.19 13.01 -1.83
C LEU A 91 -11.79 13.16 -1.23
N ILE A 92 -11.25 12.13 -0.59
CA ILE A 92 -9.89 12.13 -0.03
C ILE A 92 -8.87 12.47 -1.12
N CYS A 93 -8.99 11.85 -2.30
CA CYS A 93 -8.12 12.16 -3.44
C CYS A 93 -8.25 13.62 -3.91
N ARG A 94 -9.43 14.24 -3.82
CA ARG A 94 -9.62 15.66 -4.14
C ARG A 94 -9.02 16.56 -3.06
N TYR A 95 -9.25 16.26 -1.78
CA TYR A 95 -8.65 16.98 -0.66
C TYR A 95 -7.12 16.93 -0.71
N TRP A 96 -6.53 15.75 -0.96
CA TRP A 96 -5.08 15.59 -1.09
C TRP A 96 -4.50 16.32 -2.30
N LYS A 97 -5.28 16.46 -3.38
CA LYS A 97 -4.86 17.26 -4.54
C LYS A 97 -4.96 18.76 -4.30
N LEU A 98 -5.96 19.22 -3.56
CA LEU A 98 -6.07 20.63 -3.18
C LEU A 98 -4.96 21.01 -2.18
N GLY A 99 -4.76 20.22 -1.12
CA GLY A 99 -3.73 20.50 -0.11
C GLY A 99 -2.30 20.49 -0.64
N ARG A 100 -2.02 19.73 -1.72
CA ARG A 100 -0.71 19.80 -2.39
C ARG A 100 -0.52 21.02 -3.29
N ARG A 101 -1.59 21.62 -3.82
CA ARG A 101 -1.49 22.85 -4.64
C ARG A 101 -1.19 24.09 -3.80
N GLU A 102 -1.59 24.09 -2.54
CA GLU A 102 -1.41 25.22 -1.64
C GLU A 102 0.00 25.26 -1.03
N LYS A 103 0.64 24.09 -0.88
CA LYS A 103 2.02 23.98 -0.39
C LYS A 103 3.10 24.30 -1.44
N ASP A 104 2.73 24.28 -2.72
CA ASP A 104 3.61 24.58 -3.86
C ASP A 104 3.29 25.94 -4.51
N ARG A 105 2.55 26.84 -3.85
CA ARG A 105 2.57 28.26 -4.21
C ARG A 105 3.80 28.89 -3.53
N PRO A 106 4.92 29.10 -4.21
CA PRO A 106 5.97 29.95 -3.68
C PRO A 106 5.37 31.34 -3.45
N VAL A 107 5.61 31.85 -2.25
CA VAL A 107 5.33 33.23 -1.82
C VAL A 107 6.33 34.14 -2.56
N ASP A 108 6.11 34.35 -3.85
CA ASP A 108 6.93 35.25 -4.67
C ASP A 108 6.15 36.50 -5.13
N GLU A 109 4.90 36.69 -4.70
CA GLU A 109 4.08 37.86 -5.08
C GLU A 109 4.18 39.06 -4.10
N GLU A 110 4.93 38.99 -2.99
CA GLU A 110 5.08 40.13 -2.07
C GLU A 110 6.37 40.95 -2.24
N LYS A 111 7.25 40.62 -3.21
CA LYS A 111 8.54 41.33 -3.38
C LYS A 111 8.66 42.26 -4.59
N GLU A 112 7.62 42.42 -5.42
CA GLU A 112 7.67 43.34 -6.57
C GLU A 112 6.98 44.71 -6.36
N GLU A 113 6.28 44.95 -5.23
CA GLU A 113 5.63 46.24 -4.99
C GLU A 113 6.50 47.29 -4.25
N SER A 114 7.66 46.92 -3.70
CA SER A 114 8.49 47.87 -2.93
C SER A 114 9.56 48.64 -3.75
N ASN A 115 9.75 48.33 -5.04
CA ASN A 115 10.82 48.96 -5.84
C ASN A 115 10.34 49.90 -6.96
N ARG A 116 9.06 50.27 -7.02
CA ARG A 116 8.55 51.20 -8.04
C ARG A 116 8.41 52.66 -7.58
N SER A 117 8.90 53.00 -6.39
CA SER A 117 8.83 54.36 -5.85
C SER A 117 10.22 54.97 -5.68
N LYS A 118 10.86 55.38 -6.78
CA LYS A 118 11.77 56.55 -6.88
C LYS A 118 12.33 56.68 -8.30
N VAL A 119 12.57 57.94 -8.69
CA VAL A 119 13.03 58.46 -10.02
C VAL A 119 11.86 58.77 -10.95
N SER A 120 11.14 59.91 -10.84
CA SER A 120 11.53 61.34 -10.99
C SER A 120 11.86 61.77 -12.43
N LYS A 121 10.85 62.39 -13.07
CA LYS A 121 10.88 63.52 -14.04
C LYS A 121 11.87 63.50 -15.22
N LYS A 122 11.33 63.29 -16.45
CA LYS A 122 11.19 64.32 -17.51
C LYS A 122 10.54 63.72 -18.78
N GLU A 123 9.67 64.53 -19.39
CA GLU A 123 8.85 64.39 -20.61
C GLU A 123 9.45 65.35 -21.70
N PRO A 124 9.08 65.41 -23.02
CA PRO A 124 8.10 64.67 -23.88
C PRO A 124 8.60 64.15 -25.26
N THR A 125 7.68 63.50 -26.03
CA THR A 125 7.47 63.49 -27.53
C THR A 125 7.74 62.14 -28.24
N PRO A 126 6.94 61.70 -29.27
CA PRO A 126 5.50 61.35 -29.31
C PRO A 126 5.20 59.92 -29.91
N LEU A 127 3.92 59.50 -29.83
CA LEU A 127 3.14 58.32 -30.33
C LEU A 127 3.52 57.63 -31.68
N PRO A 128 2.90 56.47 -32.08
CA PRO A 128 1.78 55.67 -31.50
C PRO A 128 2.17 54.17 -31.25
N GLU A 129 1.41 53.29 -30.60
CA GLU A 129 0.15 52.68 -31.06
C GLU A 129 -0.40 51.74 -29.97
N ASP A 130 -1.73 51.68 -29.89
CA ASP A 130 -2.53 50.90 -28.95
C ASP A 130 -2.17 49.40 -28.88
N GLU A 131 -1.87 48.89 -27.70
CA GLU A 131 -2.17 47.48 -27.37
C GLU A 131 -3.13 47.43 -26.16
N PRO A 132 -4.35 46.86 -26.32
CA PRO A 132 -5.27 46.72 -25.21
C PRO A 132 -4.74 45.69 -24.19
N PRO A 133 -5.02 45.89 -22.88
CA PRO A 133 -4.61 44.93 -21.86
C PRO A 133 -5.25 43.57 -22.17
N ARG A 134 -4.42 42.54 -22.36
CA ARG A 134 -4.85 41.13 -22.44
C ARG A 134 -5.50 40.73 -21.12
N VAL A 135 -6.81 40.97 -21.02
CA VAL A 135 -7.63 40.41 -19.95
C VAL A 135 -7.61 38.89 -20.13
N GLU A 136 -6.94 38.18 -19.22
CA GLU A 136 -6.99 36.73 -19.14
C GLU A 136 -8.43 36.27 -18.87
N LYS A 137 -9.15 35.97 -19.96
CA LYS A 137 -10.47 35.35 -19.88
C LYS A 137 -10.30 33.99 -19.20
N ARG A 138 -10.70 33.91 -17.92
CA ARG A 138 -10.89 32.66 -17.17
C ARG A 138 -11.84 31.76 -17.96
N ARG A 139 -11.28 30.89 -18.81
CA ARG A 139 -12.03 29.93 -19.61
C ARG A 139 -12.75 28.99 -18.65
N ARG A 140 -14.08 29.12 -18.54
CA ARG A 140 -14.95 28.12 -17.92
C ARG A 140 -14.58 26.77 -18.52
N THR A 141 -13.95 25.91 -17.73
CA THR A 141 -13.54 24.59 -18.18
C THR A 141 -14.82 23.79 -18.38
N SER A 142 -15.24 23.65 -19.64
CA SER A 142 -16.37 22.79 -19.98
C SER A 142 -16.07 21.38 -19.48
N LEU A 143 -17.11 20.64 -19.08
CA LEU A 143 -16.97 19.22 -18.69
C LEU A 143 -16.21 18.42 -19.76
N LYS A 144 -16.39 18.76 -21.04
CA LYS A 144 -15.62 18.20 -22.16
C LYS A 144 -14.11 18.55 -22.09
N GLY A 145 -13.74 19.76 -21.70
CA GLY A 145 -12.34 20.16 -21.48
C GLY A 145 -11.71 19.42 -20.30
N TRP A 146 -12.47 19.24 -19.20
CA TRP A 146 -12.03 18.44 -18.05
C TRP A 146 -11.86 16.95 -18.41
N MET A 147 -12.82 16.39 -19.15
CA MET A 147 -12.78 15.00 -19.59
C MET A 147 -11.64 14.77 -20.59
N ARG A 148 -11.39 15.68 -21.53
CA ARG A 148 -10.20 15.63 -22.39
C ARG A 148 -8.92 15.72 -21.57
N TYR A 149 -8.81 16.63 -20.60
CA TYR A 149 -7.62 16.74 -19.75
C TYR A 149 -7.37 15.46 -18.91
N ARG A 150 -8.42 14.77 -18.46
CA ARG A 150 -8.33 13.55 -17.65
C ARG A 150 -8.17 12.26 -18.44
N CYS A 151 -8.77 12.16 -19.62
CA CYS A 151 -8.70 10.96 -20.47
C CYS A 151 -7.51 11.02 -21.46
N ARG A 152 -7.01 12.21 -21.82
CA ARG A 152 -5.84 12.36 -22.71
C ARG A 152 -4.58 11.65 -22.19
N PRO A 153 -4.24 11.64 -20.89
CA PRO A 153 -3.10 10.89 -20.37
C PRO A 153 -3.27 9.36 -20.42
N VAL A 154 -4.52 8.87 -20.49
CA VAL A 154 -4.81 7.43 -20.52
C VAL A 154 -4.67 6.90 -21.95
N PHE A 155 -5.15 7.65 -22.95
CA PHE A 155 -5.13 7.26 -24.36
C PHE A 155 -3.89 7.72 -25.14
N LEU A 156 -3.07 8.61 -24.56
CA LEU A 156 -1.73 8.90 -25.06
C LEU A 156 -0.71 8.19 -24.16
N HIS A 157 -0.60 6.87 -24.31
CA HIS A 157 0.72 6.25 -24.30
C HIS A 157 1.46 6.76 -25.54
N ASN A 158 1.78 8.06 -25.52
CA ASN A 158 2.60 8.72 -26.50
C ASN A 158 3.99 8.12 -26.34
N GLU A 159 4.52 7.47 -27.36
CA GLU A 159 5.87 6.89 -27.32
C GLU A 159 6.91 7.88 -26.77
N ALA A 160 6.72 9.19 -26.97
CA ALA A 160 7.56 10.22 -26.39
C ALA A 160 7.58 10.23 -24.85
N SER A 161 6.45 9.97 -24.16
CA SER A 161 6.43 9.88 -22.70
C SER A 161 7.14 8.63 -22.20
N LEU A 162 7.01 7.51 -22.93
CA LEU A 162 7.70 6.27 -22.65
C LEU A 162 9.22 6.42 -22.83
N ARG A 163 9.66 7.09 -23.91
CA ARG A 163 11.09 7.45 -24.12
C ARG A 163 11.64 8.35 -23.02
N ARG A 164 10.87 9.36 -22.58
CA ARG A 164 11.28 10.23 -21.47
C ARG A 164 11.39 9.46 -20.15
N GLN A 165 10.48 8.52 -19.89
CA GLN A 165 10.58 7.66 -18.70
C GLN A 165 11.78 6.73 -18.79
N GLN A 166 12.01 6.09 -19.92
CA GLN A 166 13.19 5.24 -20.14
C GLN A 166 14.50 6.02 -19.97
N ALA A 167 14.59 7.24 -20.49
CA ALA A 167 15.75 8.11 -20.28
C ALA A 167 15.99 8.39 -18.79
N LYS A 168 14.93 8.73 -18.03
CA LYS A 168 15.02 8.92 -16.57
C LYS A 168 15.43 7.66 -15.82
N TYR A 169 14.99 6.48 -16.28
CA TYR A 169 15.43 5.21 -15.67
C TYR A 169 16.90 4.96 -15.92
N ARG A 170 17.39 5.18 -17.15
CA ARG A 170 18.82 5.05 -17.48
C ARG A 170 19.69 6.01 -16.67
N GLU A 171 19.28 7.27 -16.52
CA GLU A 171 20.00 8.24 -15.67
C GLU A 171 20.08 7.76 -14.21
N LYS A 172 18.99 7.22 -13.66
CA LYS A 172 18.98 6.66 -12.31
C LYS A 172 19.84 5.41 -12.17
N GLU A 173 19.87 4.55 -13.18
CA GLU A 173 20.74 3.37 -13.20
C GLU A 173 22.21 3.77 -13.20
N LEU A 174 22.61 4.74 -14.03
CA LEU A 174 23.98 5.27 -14.04
C LEU A 174 24.38 5.88 -12.68
N LEU A 175 23.47 6.61 -12.03
CA LEU A 175 23.71 7.13 -10.67
C LEU A 175 23.86 6.00 -9.65
N ARG A 176 23.03 4.95 -9.75
CA ARG A 176 23.10 3.79 -8.86
C ARG A 176 24.39 3.03 -9.04
N GLU A 177 24.84 2.84 -10.28
CA GLU A 177 26.13 2.22 -10.60
C GLU A 177 27.30 3.03 -10.04
N ALA A 178 27.29 4.35 -10.24
CA ALA A 178 28.32 5.24 -9.69
C ALA A 178 28.39 5.16 -8.16
N TYR A 179 27.23 5.19 -7.49
CA TYR A 179 27.15 5.04 -6.04
C TYR A 179 27.63 3.66 -5.57
N THR A 180 27.28 2.60 -6.31
CA THR A 180 27.71 1.24 -6.01
C THR A 180 29.23 1.12 -6.12
N ARG A 181 29.85 1.70 -7.16
CA ARG A 181 31.31 1.75 -7.31
C ARG A 181 31.99 2.48 -6.16
N GLN A 182 31.48 3.66 -5.79
CA GLN A 182 32.01 4.40 -4.64
C GLN A 182 31.90 3.61 -3.33
N ASN A 183 30.81 2.87 -3.15
CA ASN A 183 30.68 2.01 -1.98
C ASN A 183 31.69 0.87 -2.04
N ILE A 184 31.85 0.17 -3.17
CA ILE A 184 32.85 -0.89 -3.30
C ILE A 184 34.25 -0.34 -2.95
N GLU A 185 34.64 0.82 -3.47
CA GLU A 185 35.93 1.47 -3.15
C GLU A 185 36.10 1.81 -1.67
N LYS A 186 35.04 2.32 -1.02
CA LYS A 186 35.08 2.59 0.43
C LYS A 186 35.29 1.31 1.23
N TRP A 187 34.61 0.23 0.85
CA TRP A 187 34.67 -1.06 1.54
C TRP A 187 36.02 -1.75 1.31
N THR A 188 36.56 -1.72 0.10
CA THR A 188 37.89 -2.28 -0.20
C THR A 188 38.98 -1.51 0.54
N LYS A 189 38.93 -0.18 0.55
CA LYS A 189 39.89 0.66 1.29
C LYS A 189 39.80 0.46 2.80
N ALA A 190 38.59 0.26 3.34
CA ALA A 190 38.42 -0.09 4.74
C ALA A 190 39.05 -1.45 5.07
N ARG A 191 38.84 -2.45 4.20
CA ARG A 191 39.40 -3.79 4.36
C ARG A 191 40.94 -3.79 4.27
N GLU A 192 41.50 -3.04 3.32
CA GLU A 192 42.95 -2.88 3.17
C GLU A 192 43.58 -2.21 4.41
N LYS A 193 42.94 -1.18 4.98
CA LYS A 193 43.39 -0.57 6.23
C LYS A 193 43.38 -1.55 7.41
N VAL A 194 42.37 -2.42 7.49
CA VAL A 194 42.29 -3.46 8.53
C VAL A 194 43.41 -4.48 8.34
N GLU A 195 43.66 -4.91 7.09
CA GLU A 195 44.72 -5.86 6.78
C GLU A 195 46.11 -5.29 7.05
N LYS A 196 46.35 -4.02 6.70
CA LYS A 196 47.59 -3.32 7.03
C LYS A 196 47.82 -3.24 8.54
N LYS A 197 46.79 -2.86 9.31
CA LYS A 197 46.87 -2.85 10.79
C LYS A 197 47.13 -4.23 11.38
N ARG A 198 46.59 -5.30 10.76
CA ARG A 198 46.85 -6.67 11.18
C ARG A 198 48.31 -7.04 10.95
N ARG A 199 48.86 -6.75 9.77
CA ARG A 199 50.28 -6.99 9.45
C ARG A 199 51.23 -6.22 10.36
N GLU A 200 50.92 -4.96 10.68
CA GLU A 200 51.70 -4.14 11.63
C GLU A 200 51.69 -4.75 13.04
N ARG A 201 50.55 -5.28 13.50
CA ARG A 201 50.46 -5.98 14.79
C ARG A 201 51.25 -7.28 14.81
N GLU A 202 51.16 -8.06 13.73
CA GLU A 202 51.92 -9.31 13.56
C GLU A 202 53.44 -9.01 13.56
N SER A 203 53.91 -7.98 12.84
CA SER A 203 55.32 -7.59 12.85
C SER A 203 55.82 -7.11 14.21
N VAL A 204 55.01 -6.33 14.95
CA VAL A 204 55.37 -5.88 16.31
C VAL A 204 55.39 -7.06 17.29
N GLN A 205 54.49 -8.03 17.13
CA GLN A 205 54.48 -9.22 17.95
C GLN A 205 55.71 -10.11 17.70
N GLU A 206 56.13 -10.24 16.44
CA GLU A 206 57.36 -10.97 16.06
C GLU A 206 58.63 -10.29 16.61
N THR A 207 58.74 -8.96 16.52
CA THR A 207 59.88 -8.24 17.10
C THR A 207 59.94 -8.42 18.61
N ASN A 208 58.82 -8.25 19.32
CA ASN A 208 58.74 -8.44 20.77
C ASN A 208 59.04 -9.90 21.17
N ALA A 209 58.65 -10.89 20.35
CA ALA A 209 58.96 -12.29 20.61
C ALA A 209 60.46 -12.60 20.42
N ASN A 210 61.11 -11.99 19.43
CA ASN A 210 62.55 -12.15 19.21
C ASN A 210 63.38 -11.48 20.30
N GLU A 211 63.02 -10.26 20.74
CA GLU A 211 63.69 -9.58 21.86
C GLU A 211 63.60 -10.40 23.17
N ASN A 212 62.43 -10.96 23.48
CA ASN A 212 62.25 -11.82 24.65
C ASN A 212 63.05 -13.14 24.57
N ARG A 213 63.36 -13.63 23.38
CA ARG A 213 64.23 -14.81 23.20
C ARG A 213 65.70 -14.44 23.44
N GLN A 214 66.15 -13.29 22.96
CA GLN A 214 67.52 -12.80 23.20
C GLN A 214 67.77 -12.50 24.67
N ALA A 215 66.79 -11.95 25.40
CA ALA A 215 66.94 -11.64 26.83
C ALA A 215 66.99 -12.88 27.74
N LYS A 216 66.64 -14.07 27.24
CA LYS A 216 66.65 -15.34 27.98
C LYS A 216 67.85 -16.24 27.65
N ALA A 217 68.62 -15.89 26.64
CA ALA A 217 69.85 -16.59 26.25
C ALA A 217 71.06 -15.95 26.96
#